data_AF-A0A350QGF8-F1
#
_entry.id   AF-A0A350QGF8-F1
#
_cell.length_a   1.000
_cell.length_b   1.000
_cell.length_c   1.000
_cell.angle_alpha   90.00
_cell.angle_beta   90.00
_cell.angle_gamma   90.00
#
_symmetry.space_group_name_H-M   'P 1'
#
loop_
_entity.id
_entity.type
_entity.pdbx_description
1 polymer ?
#
loop_
_entity_poly.entity_id
_entity_poly.type
_entity_poly.pdbx_seq_one_letter_code
_entity_poly.pdbx_strand_id
1 'polypeptide(L)'
;LTAIEQYRLQASVGIKTPEESVSGNLNWQQHNTEHFKARLANFFGISLFELTNDAQGSSILVRGERYQAADPGSLLWQLAGWSMPLD
;
A
#
# COMPACT_ATOMS: atom_id res chain seq x y z
N LEU A 1 16.68 -4.15 21.54
CA LEU A 1 15.97 -3.07 20.83
C LEU A 1 14.57 -3.59 20.55
N THR A 2 13.54 -2.94 21.07
CA THR A 2 12.13 -3.27 20.79
C THR A 2 11.79 -2.73 19.40
N ALA A 3 11.26 -3.57 18.50
CA ALA A 3 10.80 -3.11 17.20
C ALA A 3 9.56 -2.23 17.36
N ILE A 4 9.40 -1.22 16.50
CA ILE A 4 8.20 -0.39 16.48
C ILE A 4 7.11 -1.17 15.72
N GLU A 5 6.10 -1.63 16.44
CA GLU A 5 5.00 -2.42 15.85
C GLU A 5 3.82 -1.54 15.42
N GLN A 6 3.64 -0.38 16.05
CA GLN A 6 2.52 0.53 15.84
C GLN A 6 3.01 1.87 15.33
N TYR A 7 2.55 2.29 14.16
CA TYR A 7 2.94 3.57 13.59
C TYR A 7 1.94 4.10 12.57
N ARG A 8 2.08 5.40 12.29
CA ARG A 8 1.41 6.09 11.19
C ARG A 8 2.47 6.82 10.38
N LEU A 9 2.45 6.60 9.07
CA LEU A 9 3.29 7.30 8.10
C LEU A 9 2.40 8.11 7.15
N GLN A 10 2.77 9.38 6.95
CA GLN A 10 2.22 10.24 5.91
C GLN A 10 3.39 10.79 5.10
N ALA A 11 3.38 10.56 3.80
CA ALA A 11 4.50 10.93 2.93
C ALA A 11 4.00 11.29 1.53
N SER A 12 4.66 12.25 0.88
CA SER A 12 4.55 12.41 -0.57
C SER A 12 5.57 11.49 -1.24
N VAL A 13 5.13 10.72 -2.23
CA VAL A 13 5.95 9.75 -2.95
C VAL A 13 5.89 10.01 -4.45
N GLY A 14 7.04 9.88 -5.11
CA GLY A 14 7.15 9.83 -6.56
C GLY A 14 7.61 8.43 -6.97
N ILE A 15 6.84 7.77 -7.83
CA ILE A 15 7.11 6.44 -8.34
C ILE A 15 7.42 6.59 -9.82
N LYS A 16 8.55 6.04 -10.24
CA LYS A 16 9.00 6.07 -11.63
C LYS A 16 9.29 4.66 -12.09
N THR A 17 8.47 4.17 -13.01
CA THR A 17 8.69 2.93 -13.76
C THR A 17 9.19 3.29 -15.17
N PRO A 18 9.65 2.32 -15.98
CA PRO A 18 10.01 2.58 -17.39
C PRO A 18 8.82 3.11 -18.21
N GLU A 19 7.60 2.71 -17.85
CA GLU A 19 6.37 2.99 -18.58
C GLU A 19 5.67 4.26 -18.08
N GLU A 20 5.78 4.58 -16.79
CA GLU A 20 4.97 5.60 -16.13
C GLU A 20 5.75 6.34 -15.03
N SER A 21 5.38 7.60 -14.78
CA SER A 21 5.80 8.34 -13.59
C SER A 21 4.58 8.91 -12.89
N VAL A 22 4.35 8.49 -11.65
CA VAL A 22 3.21 8.91 -10.84
C VAL A 22 3.69 9.51 -9.53
N SER A 23 3.01 10.56 -9.05
CA SER A 23 3.25 11.15 -7.74
C SER A 23 1.96 11.18 -6.93
N GLY A 24 2.07 10.97 -5.63
CA GLY A 24 0.92 10.87 -4.75
C GLY A 24 1.25 10.99 -3.28
N ASN A 25 0.20 10.98 -2.46
CA ASN A 25 0.30 11.01 -1.01
C ASN A 25 0.00 9.61 -0.47
N LEU A 26 0.99 9.02 0.21
CA LEU A 26 0.88 7.77 0.95
C LEU A 26 0.38 8.07 2.36
N ASN A 27 -0.67 7.36 2.76
CA ASN A 27 -1.11 7.25 4.15
C ASN A 27 -1.03 5.78 4.56
N TRP A 28 -0.18 5.45 5.52
CA TRP A 28 -0.05 4.11 6.08
C TRP A 28 -0.27 4.13 7.58
N GLN A 29 -1.12 3.22 8.05
CA GLN A 29 -1.35 2.94 9.45
C GLN A 29 -1.08 1.46 9.71
N GLN A 30 -0.19 1.18 10.64
CA GLN A 30 0.13 -0.17 11.09
C GLN A 30 -0.17 -0.29 12.57
N HIS A 31 -0.93 -1.33 12.93
CA HIS A 31 -1.17 -1.70 14.31
C HIS A 31 -0.30 -2.88 14.73
N ASN A 32 -0.13 -3.85 13.82
CA ASN A 32 0.85 -4.93 13.88
C ASN A 32 1.04 -5.48 12.45
N THR A 33 1.90 -6.48 12.27
CA THR A 33 2.17 -7.09 10.95
C THR A 33 0.93 -7.74 10.33
N GLU A 34 -0.04 -8.19 11.14
CA GLU A 34 -1.30 -8.78 10.66
C GLU A 34 -2.41 -7.75 10.41
N HIS A 35 -2.24 -6.50 10.86
CA HIS A 35 -3.25 -5.45 10.82
C HIS A 35 -2.65 -4.12 10.38
N PHE A 36 -2.77 -3.83 9.08
CA PHE A 36 -2.33 -2.57 8.51
C PHE A 36 -3.19 -2.13 7.33
N LYS A 37 -3.16 -0.83 7.05
CA LYS A 37 -3.83 -0.20 5.91
C LYS A 37 -2.91 0.82 5.28
N ALA A 38 -2.75 0.75 3.97
CA ALA A 38 -2.00 1.74 3.19
C ALA A 38 -2.84 2.24 2.03
N ARG A 39 -2.81 3.54 1.77
CA ARG A 39 -3.50 4.17 0.64
C ARG A 39 -2.57 5.15 -0.03
N LEU A 40 -2.40 5.00 -1.34
CA LEU A 40 -1.76 6.00 -2.19
C LEU A 40 -2.83 6.68 -3.04
N ALA A 41 -2.86 8.00 -3.00
CA ALA A 41 -3.75 8.80 -3.86
C ALA A 41 -2.96 9.88 -4.61
N ASN A 42 -3.39 10.21 -5.82
CA ASN A 42 -2.82 11.34 -6.56
C ASN A 42 -3.24 12.68 -5.92
N PHE A 43 -2.78 13.79 -6.50
CA PHE A 43 -3.09 15.13 -6.00
C PHE A 43 -4.60 15.46 -5.96
N PHE A 44 -5.40 14.84 -6.84
CA PHE A 44 -6.85 15.00 -6.85
C PHE A 44 -7.58 14.11 -5.83
N GLY A 45 -6.85 13.34 -5.01
CA GLY A 45 -7.43 12.42 -4.03
C GLY A 45 -7.93 11.10 -4.62
N ILE A 46 -7.72 10.89 -5.93
CA ILE A 46 -8.09 9.63 -6.60
C ILE A 46 -7.14 8.55 -6.11
N SER A 47 -7.72 7.46 -5.61
CA SER A 47 -6.97 6.30 -5.13
C SER A 47 -6.26 5.63 -6.30
N LEU A 48 -4.94 5.50 -6.18
CA LEU A 48 -4.12 4.69 -7.08
C LEU A 48 -4.14 3.24 -6.61
N PHE A 49 -3.97 3.02 -5.30
CA PHE A 49 -4.27 1.76 -4.65
C PHE A 49 -4.67 1.93 -3.19
N GLU A 50 -5.38 0.93 -2.67
CA GLU A 50 -5.62 0.74 -1.24
C GLU A 50 -5.26 -0.70 -0.88
N LEU A 51 -4.38 -0.86 0.11
CA LEU A 51 -3.96 -2.14 0.65
C LEU A 51 -4.51 -2.28 2.06
N THR A 52 -5.09 -3.43 2.37
CA THR A 52 -5.57 -3.78 3.71
C THR A 52 -5.12 -5.19 4.03
N ASN A 53 -4.52 -5.38 5.19
CA ASN A 53 -4.32 -6.68 5.80
C ASN A 53 -5.06 -6.69 7.14
N ASP A 54 -5.91 -7.70 7.34
CA ASP A 54 -6.63 -7.95 8.58
C ASP A 54 -6.92 -9.45 8.74
N ALA A 55 -7.73 -9.81 9.74
CA ALA A 55 -8.12 -11.19 10.02
C ALA A 55 -8.79 -11.94 8.85
N GLN A 56 -9.26 -11.26 7.80
CA GLN A 56 -9.81 -11.87 6.59
C GLN A 56 -8.75 -12.10 5.50
N GLY A 57 -7.51 -11.67 5.74
CA GLY A 57 -6.39 -11.76 4.81
C GLY A 57 -6.04 -10.41 4.17
N SER A 58 -5.20 -10.48 3.14
CA SER A 58 -4.73 -9.30 2.42
C SER A 58 -5.56 -9.02 1.18
N SER A 59 -6.00 -7.76 1.04
CA SER A 59 -6.70 -7.27 -0.13
C SER A 59 -6.08 -5.99 -0.68
N ILE A 60 -6.15 -5.84 -2.01
CA ILE A 60 -5.77 -4.62 -2.72
C ILE A 60 -6.93 -4.14 -3.58
N LEU A 61 -7.22 -2.85 -3.54
CA LEU A 61 -8.12 -2.17 -4.46
C LEU A 61 -7.28 -1.31 -5.39
N VAL A 62 -7.31 -1.57 -6.69
CA VAL A 62 -6.58 -0.82 -7.72
C VAL A 62 -7.50 -0.60 -8.92
N ARG A 63 -7.56 0.63 -9.44
CA ARG A 63 -8.43 0.98 -10.59
C ARG A 63 -9.90 0.53 -10.46
N GLY A 64 -10.41 0.44 -9.23
CA GLY A 64 -11.79 0.02 -8.92
C GLY A 64 -11.99 -1.49 -8.78
N GLU A 65 -10.96 -2.29 -9.02
CA GLU A 65 -10.99 -3.76 -8.91
C GLU A 65 -10.32 -4.20 -7.61
N ARG A 66 -10.98 -5.12 -6.88
CA ARG A 66 -10.48 -5.67 -5.62
C ARG A 66 -9.93 -7.08 -5.83
N TYR A 67 -8.71 -7.31 -5.39
CA TYR A 67 -8.01 -8.60 -5.42
C TYR A 67 -7.67 -9.05 -4.02
N GLN A 68 -7.68 -10.36 -3.79
CA GLN A 68 -7.27 -11.01 -2.55
C GLN A 68 -5.97 -11.77 -2.82
N ALA A 69 -5.00 -11.74 -1.89
CA ALA A 69 -3.89 -12.68 -1.92
C ALA A 69 -3.39 -13.05 -0.52
N ALA A 70 -2.60 -14.11 -0.48
CA ALA A 70 -1.84 -14.51 0.69
C ALA A 70 -0.64 -13.58 0.94
N ASP A 71 -0.12 -12.91 -0.11
CA ASP A 71 1.01 -11.98 -0.01
C ASP A 71 0.64 -10.59 -0.60
N PRO A 72 0.40 -9.58 0.26
CA PRO A 72 0.09 -8.22 -0.16
C PRO A 72 1.24 -7.51 -0.88
N GLY A 73 2.50 -7.82 -0.54
CA GLY A 73 3.68 -7.18 -1.12
C GLY A 73 3.85 -7.55 -2.59
N SER A 74 3.71 -8.85 -2.90
CA SER A 74 3.71 -9.35 -4.28
C SER A 74 2.58 -8.75 -5.11
N LEU A 75 1.37 -8.63 -4.56
CA LEU A 75 0.23 -8.01 -5.26
C LEU A 75 0.47 -6.54 -5.58
N LEU A 76 0.99 -5.78 -4.60
CA LEU A 76 1.31 -4.37 -4.80
C LEU A 76 2.36 -4.20 -5.90
N TRP A 77 3.39 -5.05 -5.91
CA TRP A 77 4.40 -5.04 -6.96
C TRP A 77 3.80 -5.36 -8.33
N GLN A 78 3.00 -6.43 -8.45
CA GLN A 78 2.42 -6.87 -9.71
C GLN A 78 1.40 -5.88 -10.29
N LEU A 79 0.58 -5.26 -9.44
CA LEU A 79 -0.54 -4.43 -9.89
C LEU A 79 -0.20 -2.93 -9.93
N ALA A 80 0.73 -2.48 -9.10
CA ALA A 80 1.09 -1.07 -8.97
C ALA A 80 2.57 -0.77 -9.27
N GLY A 81 3.41 -1.78 -9.50
CA GLY A 81 4.83 -1.59 -9.81
C GLY A 81 5.67 -1.06 -8.64
N TRP A 82 5.19 -1.22 -7.40
CA TRP A 82 5.86 -0.74 -6.19
C TRP A 82 5.87 -1.83 -5.11
N SER A 83 7.01 -2.02 -4.42
CA SER A 83 7.15 -2.80 -3.20
C SER A 83 7.22 -1.90 -1.95
N MET A 84 6.37 -2.19 -0.96
CA MET A 84 6.51 -1.68 0.39
C MET A 84 7.20 -2.74 1.27
N PRO A 85 8.07 -2.37 2.21
CA PRO A 85 8.62 -3.32 3.18
C PRO A 85 7.54 -3.65 4.21
N LEU A 86 6.70 -4.64 3.90
CA LEU A 86 5.57 -5.06 4.73
C LEU A 86 5.98 -6.13 5.77
N ASP A 87 7.25 -6.55 5.76
CA ASP A 87 7.82 -7.69 6.47
C ASP A 87 8.89 -7.27 7.49
#